data_AF-A0A930N4P0-F1
#
_entry.id   AF-A0A930N4P0-F1
#
_cell.length_a   1.000
_cell.length_b   1.000
_cell.length_c   1.000
_cell.angle_alpha   90.00
_cell.angle_beta   90.00
_cell.angle_gamma   90.00
#
_symmetry.space_group_name_H-M   'P 1'
#
loop_
_entity.id
_entity.type
_entity.pdbx_description
1 polymer ?
#
loop_
_entity_poly.entity_id
_entity_poly.type
_entity_poly.pdbx_seq_one_letter_code
_entity_poly.pdbx_strand_id
1 'polypeptide(L)'
;SERRGETFVTRKITLAAARIAAGEQDKLYLGNLSALRDWGYARDYVECMWLMLQHDTPEDFVIATGEQHSVREFTERAFHEVGIDLRWEGEGVEERGIDIATGRVLVEVDPKYFRPAEVETLLGDPTKAKELLGWNPSKTSFEELVRIMVRHDVAYVQSHKHA
;
A
#
# COMPACT_ATOMS: atom_id res chain seq x y z
N SER A 1 5.12 4.33 -1.63
CA SER A 1 6.55 4.69 -1.61
C SER A 1 7.19 4.13 -0.36
N GLU A 2 8.39 3.61 -0.54
CA GLU A 2 9.40 3.20 0.43
C GLU A 2 9.89 4.31 1.38
N ARG A 3 9.47 5.56 1.18
CA ARG A 3 9.72 6.68 2.10
C ARG A 3 8.50 7.06 2.92
N ARG A 4 7.36 6.39 2.72
CA ARG A 4 6.13 6.64 3.48
C ARG A 4 6.38 6.33 4.95
N GLY A 5 5.83 7.15 5.86
CA GLY A 5 5.94 6.91 7.30
C GLY A 5 5.31 5.57 7.72
N GLU A 6 5.92 4.90 8.70
CA GLU A 6 5.61 3.52 9.09
C GLU A 6 4.18 3.31 9.62
N THR A 7 3.53 4.37 10.09
CA THR A 7 2.15 4.30 10.61
C THR A 7 1.08 4.27 9.52
N PHE A 8 1.43 4.62 8.27
CA PHE A 8 0.50 4.52 7.14
C PHE A 8 0.36 3.07 6.69
N VAL A 9 -0.87 2.67 6.34
CA VAL A 9 -1.24 1.27 6.09
C VAL A 9 -0.31 0.54 5.12
N THR A 10 0.07 1.17 4.00
CA THR A 10 0.94 0.53 3.00
C THR A 10 2.32 0.22 3.56
N ARG A 11 2.94 1.16 4.28
CA ARG A 11 4.26 0.94 4.89
C ARG A 11 4.20 0.01 6.09
N LYS A 12 3.15 0.11 6.90
CA LYS A 12 2.87 -0.81 8.00
C LYS A 12 2.82 -2.26 7.51
N ILE A 13 2.16 -2.50 6.37
CA ILE A 13 2.07 -3.82 5.75
C ILE A 13 3.45 -4.29 5.26
N THR A 14 4.14 -3.52 4.42
CA THR A 14 5.41 -3.98 3.82
C THR A 14 6.49 -4.25 4.86
N LEU A 15 6.58 -3.40 5.89
CA LEU A 15 7.51 -3.59 6.99
C LEU A 15 7.17 -4.81 7.83
N ALA A 16 5.88 -5.07 8.09
CA ALA A 16 5.47 -6.27 8.81
C ALA A 16 5.72 -7.55 8.00
N ALA A 17 5.43 -7.56 6.70
CA ALA A 17 5.73 -8.69 5.83
C ALA A 17 7.24 -9.02 5.87
N ALA A 18 8.10 -8.01 5.74
CA ALA A 18 9.55 -8.15 5.86
C ALA A 18 10.00 -8.70 7.23
N ARG A 19 9.48 -8.16 8.33
CA ARG A 19 9.82 -8.61 9.69
C ARG A 19 9.31 -10.01 10.01
N ILE A 20 8.09 -10.36 9.57
CA ILE A 20 7.51 -11.69 9.75
C ILE A 20 8.33 -12.73 8.99
N ALA A 21 8.68 -12.46 7.73
CA ALA A 21 9.55 -13.32 6.94
C ALA A 21 10.96 -13.45 7.56
N ALA A 22 11.44 -12.41 8.24
CA ALA A 22 12.70 -12.39 8.95
C ALA A 22 12.67 -13.09 10.34
N GLY A 23 11.49 -13.45 10.85
CA GLY A 23 11.28 -14.02 12.18
C GLY A 23 11.31 -13.00 13.34
N GLU A 24 11.19 -11.71 13.05
CA GLU A 24 11.29 -10.61 14.03
C GLU A 24 9.93 -10.10 14.53
N GLN A 25 8.85 -10.52 13.88
CA GLN A 25 7.48 -10.14 14.22
C GLN A 25 6.55 -11.34 14.03
N ASP A 26 5.62 -11.55 14.96
CA ASP A 26 4.71 -12.69 14.91
C ASP A 26 3.49 -12.46 14.02
N LYS A 27 2.89 -11.26 14.11
CA LYS A 27 1.62 -10.91 13.46
C LYS A 27 1.57 -9.45 13.03
N LEU A 28 0.76 -9.16 12.03
CA LEU A 28 0.33 -7.84 11.59
C LEU A 28 -1.12 -7.59 12.03
N TYR A 29 -1.36 -6.48 12.70
CA TYR A 29 -2.72 -6.06 13.06
C TYR A 29 -3.19 -4.93 12.14
N LEU A 30 -4.36 -5.06 11.52
CA LEU A 30 -4.96 -4.06 10.62
C LEU A 30 -6.36 -3.64 11.08
N GLY A 31 -6.90 -2.59 10.46
CA GLY A 31 -8.29 -2.17 10.64
C GLY A 31 -9.16 -2.71 9.50
N ASN A 32 -9.86 -1.82 8.81
CA ASN A 32 -10.70 -2.17 7.67
C ASN A 32 -9.89 -2.69 6.45
N LEU A 33 -9.95 -4.00 6.21
CA LEU A 33 -9.32 -4.67 5.06
C LEU A 33 -10.03 -4.38 3.73
N SER A 34 -11.30 -4.02 3.77
CA SER A 34 -12.14 -3.75 2.60
C SER A 34 -12.03 -2.31 2.09
N ALA A 35 -11.29 -1.44 2.79
CA ALA A 35 -11.08 -0.06 2.33
C ALA A 35 -10.35 -0.03 0.98
N LEU A 36 -10.92 0.69 0.02
CA LEU A 36 -10.42 0.82 -1.35
C LEU A 36 -9.70 2.15 -1.55
N ARG A 37 -8.52 2.11 -2.16
CA ARG A 37 -7.70 3.30 -2.41
C ARG A 37 -7.04 3.25 -3.77
N ASP A 38 -7.01 4.41 -4.41
CA ASP A 38 -6.10 4.73 -5.49
C ASP A 38 -4.70 5.06 -4.92
N TRP A 39 -3.74 4.17 -5.15
CA TRP A 39 -2.37 4.28 -4.65
C TRP A 39 -1.37 4.47 -5.78
N GLY A 40 -0.90 5.70 -5.96
CA GLY A 40 0.22 6.00 -6.84
C GLY A 40 1.57 6.11 -6.15
N TYR A 41 2.63 6.21 -6.97
CA TYR A 41 3.99 6.38 -6.48
C TYR A 41 4.34 7.87 -6.29
N ALA A 42 4.78 8.22 -5.08
CA ALA A 42 5.10 9.60 -4.71
C ALA A 42 6.11 10.29 -5.66
N ARG A 43 7.07 9.54 -6.22
CA ARG A 43 8.04 10.05 -7.20
C ARG A 43 7.35 10.55 -8.47
N ASP A 44 6.35 9.82 -8.96
CA ASP A 44 5.62 10.19 -10.17
C ASP A 44 4.68 11.37 -9.91
N TYR A 45 4.19 11.50 -8.69
CA TYR A 45 3.28 12.58 -8.31
C TYR A 45 4.02 13.92 -8.18
N VAL A 46 5.25 13.94 -7.66
CA VAL A 46 6.05 15.17 -7.59
C VAL A 46 6.49 15.69 -8.97
N GLU A 47 6.63 14.80 -9.96
CA GLU A 47 6.81 15.19 -11.36
C GLU A 47 5.58 15.97 -11.87
N CYS A 48 4.37 15.50 -11.56
CA CYS A 48 3.14 16.18 -11.91
C CYS A 48 3.02 17.57 -11.25
N MET A 49 3.43 17.69 -9.98
CA MET A 49 3.51 19.00 -9.30
C MET A 49 4.40 20.00 -10.06
N TRP A 50 5.54 19.54 -10.59
CA TRP A 50 6.41 20.38 -11.40
C TRP A 50 5.80 20.74 -12.75
N LEU A 51 5.13 19.78 -13.42
CA LEU A 51 4.43 20.01 -14.70
C LEU A 51 3.33 21.07 -14.57
N MET A 52 2.59 21.09 -13.46
CA MET A 52 1.57 22.12 -13.20
C MET A 52 2.16 23.54 -13.18
N LEU A 53 3.39 23.70 -12.70
CA LEU A 53 4.08 24.99 -12.69
C LEU A 53 4.59 25.40 -14.08
N GLN A 54 4.63 24.48 -15.04
CA GLN A 54 5.01 24.76 -16.43
C GLN A 54 3.79 25.06 -17.32
N HIS A 55 2.57 24.87 -16.80
CA HIS A 55 1.33 25.11 -17.53
C HIS A 55 1.05 26.61 -17.63
N ASP A 56 0.66 27.10 -18.80
CA ASP A 56 0.53 28.54 -19.09
C ASP A 56 -0.56 29.23 -18.24
N THR A 57 -1.63 28.49 -17.90
CA THR A 57 -2.76 29.02 -17.14
C THR A 57 -2.82 28.32 -15.78
N PRO A 58 -2.92 29.05 -14.65
CA PRO A 58 -3.05 28.41 -13.34
C PRO A 58 -4.40 27.68 -13.24
N GLU A 59 -4.33 26.39 -12.94
CA GLU A 59 -5.50 25.51 -12.87
C GLU A 59 -5.34 24.45 -11.78
N ASP A 60 -6.46 23.94 -11.28
CA ASP A 60 -6.48 22.79 -10.38
C ASP A 60 -6.59 21.48 -11.16
N PHE A 61 -5.89 20.45 -10.68
CA PHE A 61 -5.81 19.13 -11.29
C PHE A 61 -5.99 18.02 -10.26
N VAL A 62 -6.73 16.98 -10.63
CA VAL A 62 -6.73 15.71 -9.90
C VAL A 62 -5.50 14.90 -10.33
N ILE A 63 -4.72 14.45 -9.36
CA ILE A 63 -3.56 13.56 -9.56
C ILE A 63 -3.86 12.21 -8.91
N ALA A 64 -4.00 11.18 -9.73
CA ALA A 64 -4.42 9.84 -9.34
C ALA A 64 -3.95 8.82 -10.38
N THR A 65 -3.99 7.53 -10.06
CA THR A 65 -3.69 6.47 -11.04
C THR A 65 -4.92 6.12 -11.89
N GLY A 66 -6.14 6.31 -11.36
CA GLY A 66 -7.38 5.84 -11.98
C GLY A 66 -7.69 4.37 -11.71
N GLU A 67 -6.91 3.72 -10.86
CA GLU A 67 -7.09 2.34 -10.42
C GLU A 67 -7.17 2.31 -8.89
N GLN A 68 -8.05 1.48 -8.32
CA GLN A 68 -8.17 1.33 -6.87
C GLN A 68 -8.01 -0.13 -6.46
N HIS A 69 -7.39 -0.33 -5.30
CA HIS A 69 -7.14 -1.63 -4.72
C HIS A 69 -7.54 -1.65 -3.25
N SER A 70 -7.87 -2.83 -2.73
CA SER A 70 -8.21 -2.98 -1.32
C SER A 70 -6.97 -3.08 -0.43
N VAL A 71 -7.12 -2.74 0.85
CA VAL A 71 -6.08 -3.01 1.87
C VAL A 71 -5.76 -4.51 1.92
N ARG A 72 -6.77 -5.37 1.73
CA ARG A 72 -6.60 -6.82 1.59
C ARG A 72 -5.65 -7.18 0.44
N GLU A 73 -5.93 -6.71 -0.77
CA GLU A 73 -5.12 -7.03 -1.95
C GLU A 73 -3.68 -6.53 -1.78
N PHE A 74 -3.50 -5.33 -1.23
CA PHE A 74 -2.16 -4.82 -0.90
C PHE A 74 -1.43 -5.77 0.06
N THR A 75 -2.14 -6.28 1.08
CA THR A 75 -1.59 -7.21 2.07
C THR A 75 -1.20 -8.53 1.44
N GLU A 76 -2.08 -9.14 0.63
CA GLU A 76 -1.79 -10.39 -0.09
C GLU A 76 -0.54 -10.26 -0.96
N ARG A 77 -0.47 -9.22 -1.80
CA ARG A 77 0.68 -9.01 -2.69
C ARG A 77 1.96 -8.74 -1.91
N ALA A 78 1.89 -7.97 -0.83
CA ALA A 78 3.07 -7.67 -0.02
C ALA A 78 3.64 -8.91 0.67
N PHE A 79 2.78 -9.79 1.20
CA PHE A 79 3.21 -11.07 1.78
C PHE A 79 3.71 -12.04 0.70
N HIS A 80 3.09 -12.06 -0.47
CA HIS A 80 3.54 -12.88 -1.59
C HIS A 80 4.97 -12.51 -2.05
N GLU A 81 5.33 -11.22 -2.07
CA GLU A 81 6.69 -10.76 -2.40
C GLU A 81 7.77 -11.25 -1.43
N VAL A 82 7.40 -11.70 -0.22
CA VAL A 82 8.31 -12.34 0.75
C VAL A 82 8.12 -13.86 0.84
N GLY A 83 7.40 -14.46 -0.10
CA GLY A 83 7.19 -15.90 -0.20
C GLY A 83 6.14 -16.46 0.77
N ILE A 84 5.19 -15.64 1.21
CA ILE A 84 4.09 -16.05 2.09
C ILE A 84 2.76 -15.84 1.37
N ASP A 85 2.06 -16.94 1.09
CA ASP A 85 0.72 -16.88 0.51
C ASP A 85 -0.34 -16.89 1.61
N LEU A 86 -1.22 -15.89 1.61
CA LEU A 86 -2.29 -15.75 2.59
C LEU A 86 -3.61 -16.32 2.06
N ARG A 87 -4.35 -16.99 2.93
CA ARG A 87 -5.79 -17.22 2.77
C ARG A 87 -6.57 -16.51 3.88
N TRP A 88 -7.79 -16.08 3.59
CA TRP A 88 -8.63 -15.38 4.55
C TRP A 88 -9.73 -16.28 5.09
N GLU A 89 -9.92 -16.25 6.41
CA GLU A 89 -10.99 -16.95 7.11
C GLU A 89 -11.66 -15.99 8.11
N GLY A 90 -12.98 -16.12 8.30
CA GLY A 90 -13.78 -15.21 9.12
C GLY A 90 -14.25 -13.97 8.36
N GLU A 91 -14.95 -13.07 9.07
CA GLU A 91 -15.52 -11.84 8.51
C GLU A 91 -15.42 -10.69 9.51
N GLY A 92 -15.32 -9.46 9.00
CA GLY A 92 -15.28 -8.24 9.82
C GLY A 92 -14.11 -8.24 10.80
N VAL A 93 -14.39 -8.07 12.09
CA VAL A 93 -13.35 -8.04 13.14
C VAL A 93 -12.77 -9.42 13.46
N GLU A 94 -13.47 -10.49 13.10
CA GLU A 94 -13.00 -11.87 13.30
C GLU A 94 -12.20 -12.40 12.10
N GLU A 95 -12.05 -11.58 11.05
CA GLU A 95 -11.32 -11.95 9.85
C GLU A 95 -9.81 -12.04 10.09
N ARG A 96 -9.19 -13.08 9.54
CA ARG A 96 -7.78 -13.42 9.74
C ARG A 96 -7.11 -13.82 8.45
N GLY A 97 -5.87 -13.35 8.26
CA GLY A 97 -4.98 -13.81 7.20
C GLY A 97 -4.09 -14.94 7.72
N ILE A 98 -4.25 -16.12 7.14
CA ILE A 98 -3.56 -17.36 7.51
C ILE A 98 -2.55 -17.70 6.42
N ASP A 99 -1.30 -17.95 6.81
CA ASP A 99 -0.28 -18.49 5.92
C ASP A 99 -0.67 -19.90 5.49
N ILE A 100 -0.82 -20.10 4.18
CA ILE A 100 -1.21 -21.37 3.58
C ILE A 100 -0.19 -22.47 3.90
N ALA A 101 1.11 -22.15 3.91
CA ALA A 101 2.16 -23.14 4.07
C ALA A 101 2.26 -23.66 5.52
N THR A 102 2.05 -22.78 6.51
CA THR A 102 2.26 -23.12 7.93
C THR A 102 0.97 -23.24 8.74
N GLY A 103 -0.15 -22.75 8.23
CA GLY A 103 -1.42 -22.66 8.97
C GLY A 103 -1.39 -21.61 10.09
N ARG A 104 -0.32 -20.80 10.20
CA ARG A 104 -0.22 -19.76 11.22
C ARG A 104 -1.09 -18.55 10.84
N VAL A 105 -1.77 -17.99 11.82
CA VAL A 105 -2.42 -16.68 11.67
C VAL A 105 -1.35 -15.60 11.70
N LEU A 106 -1.20 -14.86 10.60
CA LEU A 106 -0.21 -13.79 10.45
C LEU A 106 -0.84 -12.40 10.38
N VAL A 107 -2.11 -12.29 9.99
CA VAL A 107 -2.83 -11.01 9.94
C VAL A 107 -4.10 -11.12 10.75
N GLU A 108 -4.36 -10.15 11.63
CA GLU A 108 -5.60 -10.05 12.41
C GLU A 108 -6.19 -8.64 12.29
N VAL A 109 -7.52 -8.58 12.32
CA VAL A 109 -8.24 -7.31 12.39
C VAL A 109 -8.37 -6.88 13.86
N ASP A 110 -8.00 -5.63 14.16
CA ASP A 110 -8.09 -5.04 15.49
C ASP A 110 -8.96 -3.77 15.44
N PRO A 111 -10.09 -3.73 16.18
CA PRO A 111 -10.99 -2.58 16.24
C PRO A 111 -10.30 -1.25 16.53
N LYS A 112 -9.16 -1.24 17.23
CA LYS A 112 -8.43 0.00 17.53
C LYS A 112 -7.90 0.73 16.30
N TYR A 113 -7.78 0.05 15.15
CA TYR A 113 -7.33 0.64 13.89
C TYR A 113 -8.48 1.13 12.99
N PHE A 114 -9.73 0.93 13.39
CA PHE A 114 -10.87 1.51 12.69
C PHE A 114 -11.00 2.99 13.01
N ARG A 115 -11.46 3.76 12.04
CA ARG A 115 -11.76 5.17 12.23
C ARG A 115 -13.25 5.35 12.53
N PRO A 116 -13.65 6.25 13.46
CA PRO A 116 -15.05 6.54 13.71
C PRO A 116 -15.82 7.00 12.47
N ALA A 117 -15.13 7.70 11.56
CA ALA A 117 -15.62 8.05 10.23
C ALA A 117 -14.64 7.47 9.20
N GLU A 118 -15.00 6.34 8.62
CA GLU A 118 -14.19 5.66 7.62
C GLU A 118 -14.50 6.20 6.22
N VAL A 119 -13.45 6.31 5.39
CA VAL A 119 -13.64 6.55 3.96
C VAL A 119 -13.54 5.19 3.28
N GLU A 120 -14.66 4.69 2.75
CA GLU A 120 -14.70 3.34 2.19
C GLU A 120 -13.93 3.23 0.87
N THR A 121 -14.08 4.21 -0.01
CA THR A 121 -13.48 4.22 -1.35
C THR A 121 -12.91 5.59 -1.71
N LEU A 122 -11.78 5.58 -2.42
CA LEU A 122 -11.21 6.74 -3.10
C LEU A 122 -10.68 6.30 -4.46
N LEU A 123 -11.25 6.86 -5.52
CA LEU A 123 -10.85 6.65 -6.91
C LEU A 123 -10.79 8.02 -7.60
N GLY A 124 -9.63 8.38 -8.14
CA GLY A 124 -9.46 9.66 -8.82
C GLY A 124 -9.55 9.53 -10.34
N ASP A 125 -9.94 10.61 -11.01
CA ASP A 125 -9.91 10.71 -12.47
C ASP A 125 -8.77 11.67 -12.91
N PRO A 126 -7.64 11.15 -13.41
CA PRO A 126 -6.51 11.96 -13.85
C PRO A 126 -6.61 12.46 -15.30
N THR A 127 -7.77 12.34 -15.97
CA THR A 127 -7.93 12.67 -17.40
C THR A 127 -7.42 14.07 -17.73
N LYS A 128 -7.79 15.08 -16.93
CA LYS A 128 -7.33 16.47 -17.14
C LYS A 128 -5.81 16.61 -17.08
N ALA A 129 -5.16 15.98 -16.09
CA ALA A 129 -3.70 16.03 -15.95
C ALA A 129 -2.99 15.31 -17.11
N LYS A 130 -3.56 14.19 -17.58
CA LYS A 130 -3.04 13.46 -18.72
C LYS A 130 -3.14 14.27 -20.01
N GLU A 131 -4.29 14.87 -20.28
CA GLU A 131 -4.55 15.60 -21.53
C GLU A 131 -3.80 16.93 -21.60
N LEU A 132 -3.78 17.70 -20.51
CA LEU A 132 -3.23 19.06 -20.53
C LEU A 132 -1.74 19.12 -20.13
N LEU A 133 -1.29 18.25 -19.21
CA LEU A 133 0.09 18.25 -18.73
C LEU A 133 0.96 17.16 -19.38
N GLY A 134 0.36 16.26 -20.15
CA GLY A 134 1.05 15.08 -20.70
C GLY A 134 1.55 14.10 -19.63
N TRP A 135 1.04 14.20 -18.40
CA TRP A 135 1.49 13.35 -17.28
C TRP A 135 0.98 11.91 -17.45
N ASN A 136 1.83 10.92 -17.14
CA ASN A 136 1.46 9.50 -17.19
C ASN A 136 1.05 8.99 -15.79
N PRO A 137 -0.26 8.77 -15.54
CA PRO A 137 -0.77 8.32 -14.23
C PRO A 137 -0.36 6.90 -13.86
N SER A 138 0.00 6.07 -14.85
CA SER A 138 0.34 4.66 -14.68
C SER A 138 1.82 4.37 -14.94
N LYS A 139 2.69 5.39 -14.81
CA LYS A 139 4.15 5.25 -14.96
C LYS A 139 4.73 4.18 -14.03
N THR A 140 4.25 4.11 -12.80
CA THR A 140 4.50 3.02 -11.84
C THR A 140 3.19 2.32 -11.56
N SER A 141 3.08 1.04 -11.90
CA SER A 141 1.88 0.25 -11.61
C SER A 141 1.73 -0.04 -10.12
N PHE A 142 0.54 -0.47 -9.72
CA PHE A 142 0.27 -0.92 -8.36
C PHE A 142 1.22 -2.05 -7.92
N GLU A 143 1.43 -3.06 -8.77
CA GLU A 143 2.33 -4.18 -8.48
C GLU A 143 3.78 -3.72 -8.30
N GLU A 144 4.25 -2.82 -9.16
CA GLU A 144 5.60 -2.28 -9.01
C GLU A 144 5.73 -1.44 -7.74
N LEU A 145 4.70 -0.67 -7.38
CA LEU A 145 4.69 0.08 -6.12
C LEU A 145 4.84 -0.86 -4.92
N VAL A 146 4.07 -1.94 -4.85
CA VAL A 146 4.15 -2.94 -3.78
C VAL A 146 5.55 -3.55 -3.73
N ARG A 147 6.07 -3.98 -4.89
CA ARG A 147 7.40 -4.59 -5.03
C ARG A 147 8.54 -3.68 -4.59
N ILE A 148 8.53 -2.41 -5.01
CA ILE A 148 9.50 -1.40 -4.58
C ILE A 148 9.49 -1.27 -3.05
N MET A 149 8.30 -1.18 -2.46
CA MET A 149 8.14 -1.00 -1.02
C MET A 149 8.62 -2.21 -0.22
N VAL A 150 8.19 -3.42 -0.60
CA VAL A 150 8.60 -4.65 0.10
C VAL A 150 10.10 -4.89 -0.01
N ARG A 151 10.68 -4.78 -1.20
CA ARG A 151 12.13 -4.99 -1.40
C ARG A 151 12.97 -4.04 -0.55
N HIS A 152 12.56 -2.78 -0.50
CA HIS A 152 13.21 -1.80 0.36
C HIS A 152 13.13 -2.21 1.83
N ASP A 153 11.94 -2.61 2.31
CA ASP A 153 11.75 -2.98 3.72
C ASP A 153 12.45 -4.28 4.10
N VAL A 154 12.55 -5.26 3.19
CA VAL A 154 13.38 -6.47 3.38
C VAL A 154 14.85 -6.09 3.57
N ALA A 155 15.40 -5.24 2.70
CA ALA A 155 16.78 -4.77 2.84
C ALA A 155 16.99 -3.95 4.12
N TYR A 156 16.01 -3.09 4.46
CA TYR A 156 16.01 -2.31 5.70
C TYR A 156 16.06 -3.21 6.94
N VAL A 157 15.18 -4.20 7.04
CA VAL A 157 15.13 -5.17 8.14
C VAL A 157 16.45 -5.96 8.23
N GLN A 158 16.96 -6.48 7.11
CA GLN A 158 18.24 -7.21 7.09
C GLN A 158 19.42 -6.38 7.59
N SER A 159 19.48 -5.09 7.24
CA SER A 159 20.56 -4.20 7.68
C SER A 159 20.50 -3.81 9.17
N HIS A 160 19.34 -3.96 9.82
CA HIS A 160 19.12 -3.59 11.23
C HIS A 160 18.99 -4.80 12.17
N LYS A 161 19.27 -6.03 11.71
CA LYS A 161 19.24 -7.27 12.51
C LYS A 161 20.21 -7.34 13.71
N HIS A 162 21.09 -6.34 13.88
CA HIS A 162 22.17 -6.34 14.87
C HIS A 162 22.30 -5.01 15.65
N ALA A 163 21.26 -4.17 15.67
CA ALA A 163 21.24 -2.95 16.49
C ALA A 163 20.55 -3.19 17.84
#